data_AF-A0A5R9FM95-F1
#
_entry.id   AF-A0A5R9FM95-F1
#
_cell.length_a   1.000
_cell.length_b   1.000
_cell.length_c   1.000
_cell.angle_alpha   90.00
_cell.angle_beta   90.00
_cell.angle_gamma   90.00
#
_symmetry.space_group_name_H-M   'P 1'
#
loop_
_entity.id
_entity.type
_entity.pdbx_description
1 polymer ?
#
loop_
_entity_poly.entity_id
_entity_poly.type
_entity_poly.pdbx_seq_one_letter_code
_entity_poly.pdbx_strand_id
1 'polypeptide(L)'
;MALGEALDKLAFQGTESSRKDGGACLASAARRAGMPEEALAYIVKADSDDMGAAIDGLNKVSEGDAALLASRSLREDFDACIDKAVLPNGSSPKTQSYVPPKAAAKPVAGKPNLKPAYQVRADQPVNSSIELTKGLVSMFSSYARDESQKKTYAAAGQCLSTLVYNEGFSQEALHFFAGGAPLGTGSIVEHLPNDKDKAIWQSPRFTQGLVDCTTNATPTPMPGP
;
A
#
# COMPACT_ATOMS: atom_id res chain seq x y z
N MET A 1 6.41 30.54 -5.42
CA MET A 1 7.49 29.96 -6.24
C MET A 1 8.11 28.76 -5.54
N ALA A 2 8.83 28.90 -4.43
CA ALA A 2 9.47 27.77 -3.72
C ALA A 2 8.55 26.58 -3.39
N LEU A 3 7.31 26.82 -2.93
CA LEU A 3 6.33 25.76 -2.69
C LEU A 3 5.90 25.03 -3.97
N GLY A 4 5.73 25.77 -5.06
CA GLY A 4 5.37 25.18 -6.35
C GLY A 4 6.49 24.27 -6.85
N GLU A 5 7.73 24.73 -6.77
CA GLU A 5 8.91 23.96 -7.18
C GLU A 5 9.11 22.70 -6.33
N ALA A 6 8.96 22.80 -5.00
CA ALA A 6 9.05 21.65 -4.12
C ALA A 6 7.95 20.61 -4.42
N LEU A 7 6.72 21.05 -4.66
CA LEU A 7 5.62 20.15 -5.04
C LEU A 7 5.79 19.59 -6.45
N ASP A 8 6.37 20.34 -7.38
CA ASP A 8 6.67 19.87 -8.73
C ASP A 8 7.73 18.76 -8.69
N LYS A 9 8.78 18.92 -7.88
CA LYS A 9 9.78 17.87 -7.63
C LYS A 9 9.16 16.59 -7.10
N LEU A 10 8.25 16.70 -6.12
CA LEU A 10 7.54 15.55 -5.54
C LEU A 10 6.60 14.86 -6.54
N ALA A 11 5.97 15.65 -7.42
CA ALA A 11 5.02 15.13 -8.42
C ALA A 11 5.70 14.46 -9.63
N PHE A 12 6.93 14.86 -9.97
CA PHE A 12 7.64 14.44 -11.19
C PHE A 12 8.90 13.62 -10.93
N GLN A 13 9.00 12.97 -9.77
CA GLN A 13 10.15 12.14 -9.37
C GLN A 13 10.64 11.23 -10.51
N GLY A 14 11.91 11.41 -10.90
CA GLY A 14 12.56 10.59 -11.93
C GLY A 14 12.22 10.93 -13.38
N THR A 15 11.49 12.01 -13.64
CA THR A 15 11.33 12.56 -14.99
C THR A 15 12.18 13.83 -15.11
N GLU A 16 12.94 14.00 -16.21
CA GLU A 16 13.63 15.27 -16.52
C GLU A 16 12.63 16.40 -16.90
N SER A 17 11.34 16.21 -16.60
CA SER A 17 10.25 17.09 -16.97
C SER A 17 9.99 18.06 -15.84
N SER A 18 10.35 19.32 -16.04
CA SER A 18 9.92 20.43 -15.18
C SER A 18 8.74 21.16 -15.84
N ARG A 19 7.75 21.59 -15.04
CA ARG A 19 6.63 22.33 -15.60
C ARG A 19 6.98 23.77 -15.94
N LYS A 20 6.36 24.28 -17.01
CA LYS A 20 6.44 25.71 -17.39
C LYS A 20 5.77 26.65 -16.38
N ASP A 21 4.88 26.15 -15.52
CA ASP A 21 4.19 26.93 -14.49
C ASP A 21 4.88 26.88 -13.11
N GLY A 22 6.03 26.20 -13.00
CA GLY A 22 6.78 26.08 -11.74
C GLY A 22 5.98 25.48 -10.58
N GLY A 23 5.00 24.60 -10.88
CA GLY A 23 4.17 23.93 -9.88
C GLY A 23 3.13 24.82 -9.19
N ALA A 24 2.79 25.98 -9.78
CA ALA A 24 1.79 26.89 -9.23
C ALA A 24 0.41 26.23 -9.05
N CYS A 25 0.00 25.36 -9.99
CA CYS A 25 -1.24 24.59 -9.88
C CYS A 25 -1.25 23.67 -8.64
N LEU A 26 -0.12 23.00 -8.37
CA LEU A 26 0.05 22.11 -7.22
C LEU A 26 -0.01 22.87 -5.89
N ALA A 27 0.68 24.00 -5.81
CA ALA A 27 0.63 24.87 -4.63
C ALA A 27 -0.78 25.40 -4.36
N SER A 28 -1.56 25.70 -5.39
CA SER A 28 -2.97 26.06 -5.23
C SER A 28 -3.85 24.88 -4.81
N ALA A 29 -3.60 23.66 -5.31
CA ALA A 29 -4.32 22.46 -4.91
C ALA A 29 -4.06 22.12 -3.43
N ALA A 30 -2.80 22.15 -2.99
CA ALA A 30 -2.44 21.90 -1.59
C ALA A 30 -3.13 22.88 -0.61
N ARG A 31 -3.20 24.17 -0.97
CA ARG A 31 -3.94 25.17 -0.18
C ARG A 31 -5.44 24.94 -0.17
N ARG A 32 -6.03 24.56 -1.32
CA ARG A 32 -7.48 24.25 -1.40
C ARG A 32 -7.86 23.01 -0.61
N ALA A 33 -6.97 22.04 -0.51
CA ALA A 33 -7.13 20.86 0.34
C ALA A 33 -7.00 21.19 1.85
N GLY A 34 -6.71 22.44 2.20
CA GLY A 34 -6.67 22.89 3.58
C GLY A 34 -5.33 22.62 4.27
N MET A 35 -4.24 22.36 3.54
CA MET A 35 -2.93 22.24 4.17
C MET A 35 -2.53 23.56 4.84
N PRO A 36 -2.17 23.54 6.13
CA PRO A 36 -1.73 24.72 6.84
C PRO A 36 -0.39 25.21 6.31
N GLU A 37 -0.14 26.52 6.39
CA GLU A 37 1.09 27.12 5.86
C GLU A 37 2.35 26.59 6.57
N GLU A 38 2.26 26.11 7.81
CA GLU A 38 3.39 25.44 8.47
C GLU A 38 3.77 24.10 7.79
N ALA A 39 2.77 23.32 7.35
CA ALA A 39 3.00 22.08 6.62
C ALA A 39 3.53 22.34 5.21
N LEU A 40 3.03 23.39 4.55
CA LEU A 40 3.55 23.84 3.26
C LEU A 40 5.01 24.33 3.37
N ALA A 41 5.34 25.06 4.43
CA ALA A 41 6.71 25.47 4.71
C ALA A 41 7.62 24.28 5.03
N TYR A 42 7.09 23.24 5.68
CA TYR A 42 7.82 22.00 5.90
C TYR A 42 8.16 21.32 4.57
N ILE A 43 7.21 21.22 3.63
CA ILE A 43 7.46 20.64 2.30
C ILE A 43 8.57 21.39 1.57
N VAL A 44 8.54 22.73 1.60
CA VAL A 44 9.61 23.55 1.02
C VAL A 44 10.95 23.30 1.68
N LYS A 45 10.99 23.17 3.01
CA LYS A 45 12.23 22.96 3.76
C LYS A 45 12.78 21.55 3.60
N ALA A 46 11.92 20.56 3.46
CA ALA A 46 12.32 19.17 3.23
C ALA A 46 13.00 19.02 1.86
N ASP A 47 12.61 19.84 0.87
CA ASP A 47 13.13 19.85 -0.51
C ASP A 47 13.34 18.44 -1.09
N SER A 48 12.43 17.54 -0.73
CA SER A 48 12.49 16.15 -1.13
C SER A 48 11.88 15.97 -2.52
N ASP A 49 12.40 15.00 -3.27
CA ASP A 49 11.82 14.51 -4.51
C ASP A 49 11.03 13.21 -4.30
N ASP A 50 10.96 12.69 -3.06
CA ASP A 50 10.24 11.48 -2.71
C ASP A 50 9.00 11.81 -1.88
N MET A 51 7.82 11.56 -2.46
CA MET A 51 6.54 11.79 -1.80
C MET A 51 6.38 10.97 -0.52
N GLY A 52 6.88 9.74 -0.48
CA GLY A 52 6.88 8.91 0.72
C GLY A 52 7.75 9.50 1.82
N ALA A 53 8.95 9.98 1.48
CA ALA A 53 9.82 10.65 2.45
C ALA A 53 9.25 11.98 2.95
N ALA A 54 8.57 12.74 2.09
CA ALA A 54 7.87 13.97 2.47
C ALA A 54 6.70 13.69 3.43
N ILE A 55 5.90 12.65 3.17
CA ILE A 55 4.81 12.21 4.04
C ILE A 55 5.35 11.73 5.39
N ASP A 56 6.38 10.87 5.39
CA ASP A 56 7.02 10.36 6.61
C ASP A 56 7.65 11.48 7.45
N GLY A 57 8.20 12.50 6.78
CA GLY A 57 8.73 13.70 7.40
C GLY A 57 7.64 14.54 8.06
N LEU A 58 6.56 14.82 7.32
CA LEU A 58 5.38 15.53 7.81
C LEU A 58 4.73 14.78 8.98
N ASN A 59 4.67 13.45 8.93
CA ASN A 59 4.03 12.63 9.96
C ASN A 59 4.70 12.78 11.34
N LYS A 60 5.98 13.17 11.38
CA LYS A 60 6.72 13.45 12.62
C LYS A 60 6.38 14.81 13.23
N VAL A 61 5.73 15.68 12.47
CA VAL A 61 5.41 17.06 12.85
C VAL A 61 3.89 17.25 13.00
N SER A 62 3.10 16.64 12.10
CA SER A 62 1.64 16.66 12.08
C SER A 62 1.09 15.49 11.26
N GLU A 63 0.50 14.51 11.94
CA GLU A 63 -0.12 13.32 11.32
C GLU A 63 -1.30 13.69 10.41
N GLY A 64 -2.07 14.72 10.79
CA GLY A 64 -3.19 15.22 9.98
C GLY A 64 -2.74 15.82 8.65
N ASP A 65 -1.62 16.53 8.64
CA ASP A 65 -1.10 17.15 7.42
C ASP A 65 -0.40 16.13 6.51
N ALA A 66 0.21 15.10 7.10
CA ALA A 66 0.73 13.94 6.38
C ALA A 66 -0.41 13.16 5.71
N ALA A 67 -1.54 12.96 6.42
CA ALA A 67 -2.72 12.30 5.88
C ALA A 67 -3.39 13.13 4.76
N LEU A 68 -3.39 14.47 4.87
CA LEU A 68 -3.86 15.36 3.82
C LEU A 68 -2.96 15.27 2.57
N LEU A 69 -1.63 15.24 2.74
CA LEU A 69 -0.68 15.07 1.64
C LEU A 69 -0.83 13.69 0.96
N ALA A 70 -1.10 12.65 1.74
CA ALA A 70 -1.36 11.29 1.26
C ALA A 70 -2.80 11.08 0.75
N SER A 71 -3.67 12.07 0.86
CA SER A 71 -5.09 11.91 0.59
C SER A 71 -5.36 11.68 -0.89
N ARG A 72 -6.35 10.81 -1.16
CA ARG A 72 -6.80 10.53 -2.53
C ARG A 72 -7.28 11.80 -3.25
N SER A 73 -8.01 12.66 -2.54
CA SER A 73 -8.56 13.89 -3.11
C SER A 73 -7.46 14.86 -3.56
N LEU A 74 -6.40 15.03 -2.76
CA LEU A 74 -5.28 15.89 -3.15
C LEU A 74 -4.46 15.28 -4.29
N ARG A 75 -4.34 13.95 -4.32
CA ARG A 75 -3.68 13.23 -5.41
C ARG A 75 -4.41 13.39 -6.74
N GLU A 76 -5.74 13.27 -6.73
CA GLU A 76 -6.57 13.50 -7.92
C GLU A 76 -6.48 14.96 -8.42
N ASP A 77 -6.41 15.94 -7.51
CA ASP A 77 -6.17 17.34 -7.86
C ASP A 77 -4.77 17.59 -8.44
N PHE A 78 -3.75 16.87 -7.94
CA PHE A 78 -2.39 16.93 -8.47
C PHE A 78 -2.33 16.32 -9.87
N ASP A 79 -2.97 15.16 -10.09
CA ASP A 79 -3.07 14.52 -11.39
C ASP A 79 -3.78 15.43 -12.41
N ALA A 80 -4.87 16.11 -12.01
CA ALA A 80 -5.53 17.11 -12.85
C ALA A 80 -4.64 18.31 -13.20
N CYS A 81 -3.75 18.71 -12.28
CA CYS A 81 -2.73 19.73 -12.53
C CYS A 81 -1.64 19.23 -13.49
N ILE A 82 -1.36 17.93 -13.55
CA ILE A 82 -0.36 17.30 -14.43
C ILE A 82 -0.94 17.11 -15.84
N ASP A 83 -2.16 16.59 -15.95
CA ASP A 83 -2.85 16.35 -17.23
C ASP A 83 -3.08 17.63 -18.04
N LYS A 84 -3.34 18.75 -17.36
CA LYS A 84 -3.47 20.07 -18.01
C LYS A 84 -2.15 20.64 -18.54
N ALA A 85 -1.00 20.09 -18.14
CA ALA A 85 0.31 20.56 -18.57
C ALA A 85 0.86 19.85 -19.82
N VAL A 86 0.26 18.73 -20.24
CA VAL A 86 0.76 17.89 -21.35
C VAL A 86 0.25 18.32 -22.75
N LEU A 87 -0.57 19.36 -22.87
CA LEU A 87 -1.00 19.84 -24.19
C LEU A 87 -0.47 21.26 -24.46
N PRO A 88 0.40 21.40 -25.48
CA PRO A 88 -0.19 21.67 -26.79
C PRO A 88 0.45 20.92 -27.97
N ASN A 89 -0.43 20.57 -28.90
CA ASN A 89 -0.24 20.36 -30.35
C ASN A 89 0.61 19.19 -30.84
N GLY A 90 -0.09 18.20 -31.39
CA GLY A 90 0.13 17.81 -32.78
C GLY A 90 1.44 17.09 -33.08
N SER A 91 1.68 15.95 -32.46
CA SER A 91 2.43 14.85 -33.05
C SER A 91 2.12 13.60 -32.23
N SER A 92 1.65 12.55 -32.89
CA SER A 92 1.51 11.23 -32.28
C SER A 92 2.76 10.92 -31.44
N PRO A 93 2.64 10.53 -30.16
CA PRO A 93 3.81 10.19 -29.38
C PRO A 93 4.46 9.02 -30.10
N LYS A 94 5.67 9.23 -30.63
CA LYS A 94 6.59 8.12 -30.85
C LYS A 94 6.65 7.42 -29.51
N THR A 95 6.25 6.16 -29.49
CA THR A 95 6.39 5.25 -28.38
C THR A 95 7.89 5.19 -28.04
N GLN A 96 8.37 6.13 -27.22
CA GLN A 96 9.58 5.92 -26.47
C GLN A 96 9.21 4.81 -25.52
N SER A 97 9.65 3.60 -25.88
CA SER A 97 9.54 2.43 -25.03
C SER A 97 10.06 2.85 -23.67
N TYR A 98 9.14 3.01 -22.72
CA TYR A 98 9.48 3.13 -21.31
C TYR A 98 10.41 1.97 -21.00
N VAL A 99 11.67 2.28 -20.70
CA VAL A 99 12.57 1.33 -20.07
C VAL A 99 12.33 1.56 -18.59
N PRO A 100 11.66 0.64 -17.89
CA PRO A 100 11.48 0.78 -16.47
C PRO A 100 12.86 1.00 -15.82
N PRO A 101 12.99 1.90 -14.83
CA PRO A 101 14.17 1.92 -14.00
C PRO A 101 14.42 0.49 -13.56
N LYS A 102 15.69 0.05 -13.62
CA LYS A 102 16.08 -1.31 -13.23
C LYS A 102 15.44 -1.55 -11.87
N ALA A 103 14.44 -2.42 -11.83
CA ALA A 103 13.74 -2.75 -10.59
C ALA A 103 14.84 -3.01 -9.56
N ALA A 104 14.75 -2.37 -8.39
CA ALA A 104 15.55 -2.77 -7.24
C ALA A 104 15.57 -4.29 -7.26
N ALA A 105 16.79 -4.87 -7.27
CA ALA A 105 17.00 -6.26 -7.66
C ALA A 105 15.85 -7.10 -7.14
N LYS A 106 15.04 -7.67 -8.08
CA LYS A 106 13.89 -8.49 -7.71
C LYS A 106 14.38 -9.37 -6.56
N PRO A 107 13.72 -9.35 -5.39
CA PRO A 107 14.06 -10.31 -4.35
C PRO A 107 14.16 -11.64 -5.07
N VAL A 108 15.31 -12.32 -4.95
CA VAL A 108 15.53 -13.61 -5.61
C VAL A 108 14.27 -14.40 -5.33
N ALA A 109 13.52 -14.76 -6.38
CA ALA A 109 12.24 -15.44 -6.25
C ALA A 109 12.53 -16.77 -5.55
N GLY A 110 12.44 -16.76 -4.22
CA GLY A 110 12.48 -17.98 -3.45
C GLY A 110 11.26 -18.77 -3.88
N LYS A 111 11.41 -20.09 -4.06
CA LYS A 111 10.23 -20.95 -4.19
C LYS A 111 9.34 -20.68 -2.97
N PRO A 112 8.02 -20.47 -3.15
CA PRO A 112 7.13 -20.23 -2.03
C PRO A 112 7.24 -21.40 -1.04
N ASN A 113 7.35 -21.08 0.25
CA ASN A 113 7.33 -22.10 1.28
C ASN A 113 5.87 -22.46 1.57
N LEU A 114 5.45 -23.60 1.01
CA LEU A 114 4.09 -24.14 1.20
C LEU A 114 3.92 -24.91 2.51
N LYS A 115 4.99 -25.06 3.31
CA LYS A 115 4.90 -25.75 4.59
C LYS A 115 4.11 -24.88 5.58
N PRO A 116 3.02 -25.40 6.18
CA PRO A 116 2.29 -24.68 7.21
C PRO A 116 3.20 -24.28 8.37
N ALA A 117 3.06 -23.04 8.85
CA ALA A 117 3.72 -22.57 10.06
C ALA A 117 3.02 -23.11 11.33
N TYR A 118 1.72 -23.40 11.23
CA TYR A 118 0.91 -23.93 12.31
C TYR A 118 0.29 -25.28 11.93
N GLN A 119 0.14 -26.15 12.92
CA GLN A 119 -0.58 -27.40 12.73
C GLN A 119 -2.07 -27.11 12.54
N VAL A 120 -2.65 -27.71 11.49
CA VAL A 120 -4.07 -27.64 11.18
C VAL A 120 -4.65 -29.03 11.33
N ARG A 121 -5.81 -29.12 12.00
CA ARG A 121 -6.57 -30.36 12.10
C ARG A 121 -7.38 -30.53 10.82
N ALA A 122 -6.81 -31.22 9.84
CA ALA A 122 -7.44 -31.45 8.54
C ALA A 122 -8.75 -32.24 8.63
N ASP A 123 -8.97 -32.97 9.73
CA ASP A 123 -10.16 -33.77 10.02
C ASP A 123 -11.29 -32.97 10.70
N GLN A 124 -11.04 -31.73 11.11
CA GLN A 124 -12.02 -30.89 11.80
C GLN A 124 -12.28 -29.60 11.01
N PRO A 125 -13.55 -29.21 10.80
CA PRO A 125 -13.85 -27.94 10.15
C PRO A 125 -13.35 -26.78 11.00
N VAL A 126 -12.88 -25.72 10.35
CA VAL A 126 -12.60 -24.42 10.98
C VAL A 126 -13.94 -23.77 11.31
N ASN A 127 -14.19 -23.56 12.60
CA ASN A 127 -15.49 -23.08 13.10
C ASN A 127 -15.42 -21.65 13.64
N SER A 128 -14.23 -21.05 13.70
CA SER A 128 -14.04 -19.71 14.24
C SER A 128 -12.96 -18.94 13.50
N SER A 129 -13.16 -17.62 13.35
CA SER A 129 -12.13 -16.71 12.84
C SER A 129 -10.85 -16.72 13.68
N ILE A 130 -10.95 -16.96 15.00
CA ILE A 130 -9.78 -16.98 15.90
C ILE A 130 -8.77 -18.06 15.48
N GLU A 131 -9.25 -19.17 14.91
CA GLU A 131 -8.41 -20.28 14.43
C GLU A 131 -7.56 -19.87 13.21
N LEU A 132 -7.98 -18.84 12.46
CA LEU A 132 -7.28 -18.34 11.28
C LEU A 132 -6.23 -17.26 11.61
N THR A 133 -6.39 -16.56 12.73
CA THR A 133 -5.60 -15.35 13.05
C THR A 133 -4.09 -15.60 12.97
N LYS A 134 -3.58 -16.63 13.65
CA LYS A 134 -2.13 -16.91 13.64
C LYS A 134 -1.62 -17.27 12.26
N GLY A 135 -2.37 -18.10 11.53
CA GLY A 135 -1.99 -18.53 10.20
C GLY A 135 -1.95 -17.37 9.20
N LEU A 136 -3.00 -16.55 9.17
CA LEU A 136 -3.06 -15.36 8.33
C LEU A 136 -1.96 -14.36 8.67
N VAL A 137 -1.69 -14.09 9.96
CA VAL A 137 -0.58 -13.20 10.36
C VAL A 137 0.75 -13.71 9.83
N SER A 138 1.05 -15.02 9.94
CA SER A 138 2.28 -15.61 9.39
C SER A 138 2.36 -15.45 7.87
N MET A 139 1.27 -15.77 7.18
CA MET A 139 1.20 -15.69 5.72
C MET A 139 1.40 -14.26 5.23
N PHE A 140 0.67 -13.28 5.79
CA PHE A 140 0.80 -11.87 5.42
C PHE A 140 2.17 -11.29 5.82
N SER A 141 2.68 -11.64 6.99
CA SER A 141 4.02 -11.21 7.44
C SER A 141 5.15 -11.73 6.56
N SER A 142 4.93 -12.80 5.80
CA SER A 142 5.93 -13.30 4.83
C SER A 142 6.13 -12.37 3.62
N TYR A 143 5.17 -11.47 3.36
CA TYR A 143 5.27 -10.42 2.33
C TYR A 143 5.85 -9.10 2.87
N ALA A 144 6.01 -8.98 4.20
CA ALA A 144 6.48 -7.76 4.82
C ALA A 144 7.94 -7.44 4.41
N ARG A 145 8.19 -6.19 4.04
CA ARG A 145 9.52 -5.69 3.67
C ARG A 145 10.36 -5.31 4.88
N ASP A 146 9.70 -5.03 6.00
CA ASP A 146 10.32 -4.58 7.24
C ASP A 146 9.50 -5.02 8.47
N GLU A 147 10.06 -4.78 9.66
CA GLU A 147 9.42 -5.11 10.94
C GLU A 147 8.18 -4.25 11.25
N SER A 148 8.09 -3.03 10.68
CA SER A 148 6.90 -2.18 10.85
C SER A 148 5.68 -2.81 10.18
N GLN A 149 5.87 -3.31 8.95
CA GLN A 149 4.83 -4.02 8.21
C GLN A 149 4.43 -5.32 8.91
N LYS A 150 5.38 -6.08 9.48
CA LYS A 150 5.04 -7.26 10.30
C LYS A 150 4.18 -6.92 11.51
N LYS A 151 4.49 -5.82 12.21
CA LYS A 151 3.66 -5.33 13.33
C LYS A 151 2.27 -4.92 12.89
N THR A 152 2.16 -4.29 11.72
CA THR A 152 0.87 -3.93 11.11
C THR A 152 0.03 -5.18 10.83
N TYR A 153 0.61 -6.21 10.20
CA TYR A 153 -0.10 -7.47 9.96
C TYR A 153 -0.48 -8.19 11.26
N ALA A 154 0.38 -8.15 12.28
CA ALA A 154 0.06 -8.70 13.59
C ALA A 154 -1.14 -7.98 14.24
N ALA A 155 -1.18 -6.64 14.18
CA ALA A 155 -2.30 -5.84 14.68
C ALA A 155 -3.59 -6.05 13.85
N ALA A 156 -3.46 -6.21 12.53
CA ALA A 156 -4.57 -6.47 11.62
C ALA A 156 -5.14 -7.90 11.73
N GLY A 157 -4.45 -8.83 12.41
CA GLY A 157 -4.73 -10.26 12.38
C GLY A 157 -6.18 -10.64 12.68
N GLN A 158 -6.82 -9.99 13.65
CA GLN A 158 -8.22 -10.24 14.01
C GLN A 158 -9.22 -9.73 12.96
N CYS A 159 -8.92 -8.58 12.34
CA CYS A 159 -9.75 -8.05 11.25
C CYS A 159 -9.64 -8.97 10.03
N LEU A 160 -8.42 -9.34 9.65
CA LEU A 160 -8.13 -10.24 8.53
C LEU A 160 -8.81 -11.59 8.71
N SER A 161 -8.75 -12.17 9.91
CA SER A 161 -9.38 -13.47 10.16
C SER A 161 -10.90 -13.42 10.17
N THR A 162 -11.48 -12.33 10.66
CA THR A 162 -12.93 -12.11 10.62
C THR A 162 -13.42 -11.93 9.18
N LEU A 163 -12.69 -11.16 8.38
CA LEU A 163 -12.99 -10.98 6.96
C LEU A 163 -12.95 -12.32 6.21
N VAL A 164 -11.84 -13.07 6.31
CA VAL A 164 -11.69 -14.38 5.65
C VAL A 164 -12.78 -15.36 6.07
N TYR A 165 -13.11 -15.44 7.36
CA TYR A 165 -14.12 -16.37 7.86
C TYR A 165 -15.53 -16.05 7.32
N ASN A 166 -15.87 -14.77 7.16
CA ASN A 166 -17.21 -14.34 6.75
C ASN A 166 -17.46 -14.37 5.24
N GLU A 167 -16.42 -14.47 4.42
CA GLU A 167 -16.50 -14.35 2.96
C GLU A 167 -16.87 -15.67 2.26
N GLY A 168 -17.07 -16.75 3.03
CA GLY A 168 -17.64 -18.00 2.53
C GLY A 168 -16.67 -18.86 1.73
N PHE A 169 -15.36 -18.78 2.04
CA PHE A 169 -14.34 -19.69 1.55
C PHE A 169 -14.66 -21.15 1.91
N SER A 170 -14.19 -22.08 1.08
CA SER A 170 -14.27 -23.52 1.38
C SER A 170 -13.47 -23.89 2.64
N GLN A 171 -13.83 -25.00 3.28
CA GLN A 171 -13.07 -25.51 4.44
C GLN A 171 -11.61 -25.82 4.11
N GLU A 172 -11.34 -26.28 2.90
CA GLU A 172 -9.97 -26.53 2.42
C GLU A 172 -9.15 -25.23 2.31
N ALA A 173 -9.76 -24.14 1.83
CA ALA A 173 -9.14 -22.82 1.84
C ALA A 173 -8.96 -22.28 3.27
N LEU A 174 -9.94 -22.46 4.16
CA LEU A 174 -9.84 -22.08 5.56
C LEU A 174 -8.71 -22.83 6.28
N HIS A 175 -8.53 -24.12 6.02
CA HIS A 175 -7.40 -24.91 6.52
C HIS A 175 -6.06 -24.39 5.98
N PHE A 176 -6.00 -24.03 4.71
CA PHE A 176 -4.81 -23.41 4.12
C PHE A 176 -4.44 -22.10 4.84
N PHE A 177 -5.43 -21.23 5.09
CA PHE A 177 -5.23 -19.98 5.82
C PHE A 177 -4.83 -20.22 7.29
N ALA A 178 -5.46 -21.18 7.97
CA ALA A 178 -5.11 -21.57 9.34
C ALA A 178 -3.66 -22.07 9.45
N GLY A 179 -3.18 -22.78 8.42
CA GLY A 179 -1.83 -23.30 8.35
C GLY A 179 -0.76 -22.21 8.21
N GLY A 180 -1.11 -21.09 7.57
CA GLY A 180 -0.26 -19.90 7.55
C GLY A 180 1.09 -20.07 6.88
N ALA A 181 1.13 -20.84 5.80
CA ALA A 181 2.34 -21.07 5.03
C ALA A 181 3.00 -19.73 4.63
N PRO A 182 4.28 -19.49 4.96
CA PRO A 182 4.95 -18.23 4.65
C PRO A 182 5.41 -18.22 3.18
N LEU A 183 4.50 -17.82 2.29
CA LEU A 183 4.68 -17.92 0.84
C LEU A 183 5.79 -17.01 0.28
N GLY A 184 6.23 -16.00 1.01
CA GLY A 184 7.33 -15.13 0.58
C GLY A 184 6.95 -14.33 -0.66
N THR A 185 7.52 -14.66 -1.83
CA THR A 185 7.17 -14.00 -3.10
C THR A 185 6.08 -14.72 -3.91
N GLY A 186 5.55 -15.84 -3.43
CA GLY A 186 4.47 -16.58 -4.09
C GLY A 186 3.10 -15.91 -3.93
N SER A 187 2.10 -16.34 -4.71
CA SER A 187 0.76 -15.77 -4.64
C SER A 187 -0.21 -16.67 -3.88
N ILE A 188 -0.99 -16.11 -2.95
CA ILE A 188 -2.03 -16.85 -2.22
C ILE A 188 -3.04 -17.49 -3.19
N VAL A 189 -3.44 -16.76 -4.24
CA VAL A 189 -4.47 -17.20 -5.18
C VAL A 189 -4.07 -18.46 -5.95
N GLU A 190 -2.77 -18.66 -6.20
CA GLU A 190 -2.25 -19.83 -6.91
C GLU A 190 -2.41 -21.13 -6.09
N HIS A 191 -2.60 -20.99 -4.77
CA HIS A 191 -2.70 -22.11 -3.84
C HIS A 191 -4.10 -22.30 -3.28
N LEU A 192 -5.10 -21.56 -3.77
CA LEU A 192 -6.50 -21.79 -3.42
C LEU A 192 -7.06 -23.00 -4.18
N PRO A 193 -7.85 -23.85 -3.50
CA PRO A 193 -8.17 -25.20 -3.97
C PRO A 193 -9.15 -25.23 -5.15
N ASN A 194 -9.97 -24.18 -5.31
CA ASN A 194 -10.98 -24.12 -6.36
C ASN A 194 -11.20 -22.69 -6.88
N ASP A 195 -11.86 -22.58 -8.02
CA ASP A 195 -12.06 -21.29 -8.70
C ASP A 195 -13.04 -20.36 -7.97
N LYS A 196 -13.94 -20.91 -7.14
CA LYS A 196 -14.84 -20.10 -6.31
C LYS A 196 -14.04 -19.35 -5.25
N ASP A 197 -13.12 -20.02 -4.56
CA ASP A 197 -12.25 -19.40 -3.57
C ASP A 197 -11.32 -18.37 -4.22
N LYS A 198 -10.79 -18.67 -5.41
CA LYS A 198 -10.00 -17.70 -6.20
C LYS A 198 -10.81 -16.46 -6.57
N ALA A 199 -12.06 -16.64 -6.99
CA ALA A 199 -12.95 -15.54 -7.34
C ALA A 199 -13.29 -14.66 -6.12
N ILE A 200 -13.50 -15.25 -4.94
CA ILE A 200 -13.67 -14.50 -3.69
C ILE A 200 -12.41 -13.68 -3.42
N TRP A 201 -11.23 -14.34 -3.44
CA TRP A 201 -9.94 -13.70 -3.17
C TRP A 201 -9.63 -12.53 -4.11
N GLN A 202 -9.96 -12.69 -5.40
CA GLN A 202 -9.73 -11.68 -6.42
C GLN A 202 -10.85 -10.62 -6.50
N SER A 203 -11.92 -10.77 -5.70
CA SER A 203 -13.02 -9.83 -5.76
C SER A 203 -12.60 -8.44 -5.26
N PRO A 204 -13.08 -7.35 -5.89
CA PRO A 204 -12.77 -6.00 -5.43
C PRO A 204 -13.21 -5.74 -3.99
N ARG A 205 -14.36 -6.31 -3.59
CA ARG A 205 -14.90 -6.18 -2.23
C ARG A 205 -13.95 -6.81 -1.20
N PHE A 206 -13.52 -8.04 -1.46
CA PHE A 206 -12.60 -8.74 -0.55
C PHE A 206 -11.24 -8.04 -0.48
N THR A 207 -10.71 -7.63 -1.63
CA THR A 207 -9.45 -6.88 -1.73
C THR A 207 -9.53 -5.57 -0.93
N GLN A 208 -10.63 -4.82 -1.05
CA GLN A 208 -10.83 -3.61 -0.27
C GLN A 208 -10.88 -3.91 1.23
N GLY A 209 -11.59 -4.98 1.65
CA GLY A 209 -11.62 -5.39 3.05
C GLY A 209 -10.23 -5.73 3.61
N LEU A 210 -9.36 -6.37 2.81
CA LEU A 210 -7.98 -6.64 3.20
C LEU A 210 -7.19 -5.33 3.41
N VAL A 211 -7.36 -4.36 2.52
CA VAL A 211 -6.73 -3.03 2.62
C VAL A 211 -7.26 -2.27 3.84
N ASP A 212 -8.56 -2.32 4.10
CA ASP A 212 -9.17 -1.63 5.24
C ASP A 212 -8.67 -2.20 6.58
N CYS A 213 -8.49 -3.53 6.65
CA CYS A 213 -7.93 -4.19 7.82
C CYS A 213 -6.48 -3.80 8.11
N THR A 214 -5.66 -3.55 7.08
CA THR A 214 -4.23 -3.22 7.25
C THR A 214 -3.98 -1.73 7.39
N THR A 215 -4.81 -0.88 6.75
CA THR A 215 -4.67 0.59 6.79
C THR A 215 -5.09 1.15 8.16
N ASN A 216 -6.10 0.56 8.79
CA ASN A 216 -6.61 1.00 10.10
C ASN A 216 -5.95 0.27 11.29
N ALA A 217 -4.99 -0.62 11.03
CA ALA A 217 -4.33 -1.36 12.10
C ALA A 217 -3.28 -0.48 12.78
N THR A 218 -3.64 0.11 13.91
CA THR A 218 -2.69 0.82 14.76
C THR A 218 -1.82 -0.20 15.52
N PRO A 219 -0.49 -0.25 15.30
CA PRO A 219 0.38 -1.12 16.08
C PRO A 219 0.42 -0.63 17.52
N THR A 220 -0.03 -1.44 18.48
CA THR A 220 0.12 -1.09 19.90
C THR A 220 1.62 -1.00 20.23
N PRO A 221 2.10 0.11 20.83
CA PRO A 221 3.47 0.18 21.32
C PRO A 221 3.66 -0.91 22.37
N MET A 222 4.60 -1.83 22.17
CA MET A 222 4.99 -2.73 23.25
C MET A 222 5.65 -1.91 24.37
N PRO A 223 5.36 -2.19 25.65
CA PRO A 223 6.16 -1.65 26.75
C PRO A 223 7.61 -2.07 26.52
N GLY A 224 8.54 -1.12 26.58
CA GLY A 224 9.97 -1.42 26.54
C GLY A 224 10.40 -2.31 27.71
N PRO A 225 11.54 -3.02 27.57
CA PRO A 225 12.10 -3.83 28.65
C PRO A 225 12.47 -2.99 29.88
#